data_AF-A0A3M1F2F2-F1
#
_entry.id   AF-A0A3M1F2F2-F1
#
_cell.length_a   1.000
_cell.length_b   1.000
_cell.length_c   1.000
_cell.angle_alpha   90.00
_cell.angle_beta   90.00
_cell.angle_gamma   90.00
#
_symmetry.space_group_name_H-M   'P 1'
#
loop_
_entity.id
_entity.type
_entity.pdbx_description
1 polymer ?
#
loop_
_entity_poly.entity_id
_entity_poly.type
_entity_poly.pdbx_seq_one_letter_code
_entity_poly.pdbx_strand_id
1 'polypeptide(L)'
;MVSNAGEEPLPRLGEASASPLRRFALICAPGVSLLFLAFADLDPSRPAVTRTAAVAIWMAIWWMTEAVPLAVTALLPVVLYPLLGIMKGKGVAPLYCNDVIFLFIGGFLVALAMEAWGLHRRIALRILLLSGVRLRSILLGFMGATAFLSMWISNTATAMMIVPIAIAVLSHIEETLGEQVTRRYGAALFLAVAYSASIGGFATLVGTPPNLSFVRILSIYFPNVPEISFGQWFFFALPLSLLFLGIVWGVLSFRYLRRGGNDTIDREILRREYRRLGPIRFEETVVLIDFILLALLWIFRKDIRLGGLLLPGWSGIFPESGFLTDGTVAIAMSLLLFFIPAKGGGRILTGKVFLSLPWDIVLLFGGGFALASGFKESGLSSWIGQRLSGVEMLHPLQVILLVSLATTFLTELTSNTATAEMLLP
;
A
#
# COMPACT_ATOMS: atom_id res chain seq x y z
N MET A 1 41.91 3.32 15.56
CA MET A 1 41.70 4.68 15.04
C MET A 1 40.20 4.86 14.85
N VAL A 2 39.61 5.72 15.68
CA VAL A 2 38.18 6.03 15.69
C VAL A 2 37.89 6.86 14.44
N SER A 3 37.21 6.25 13.46
CA SER A 3 36.74 6.95 12.27
C SER A 3 35.52 7.78 12.66
N ASN A 4 35.67 9.11 12.61
CA ASN A 4 34.57 10.06 12.60
C ASN A 4 33.52 9.60 11.58
N ALA A 5 32.40 9.08 12.07
CA ALA A 5 31.21 8.91 11.25
C ALA A 5 30.73 10.33 10.92
N GLY A 6 31.04 10.79 9.71
CA GLY A 6 30.49 12.02 9.18
C GLY A 6 28.97 11.91 9.20
N GLU A 7 28.34 12.76 9.98
CA GLU A 7 26.93 13.09 9.81
C GLU A 7 26.80 13.63 8.39
N GLU A 8 26.23 12.82 7.49
CA GLU A 8 25.78 13.35 6.21
C GLU A 8 24.79 14.49 6.51
N PRO A 9 25.03 15.71 5.99
CA PRO A 9 24.10 16.80 6.21
C PRO A 9 22.75 16.38 5.64
N LEU A 10 21.68 16.58 6.42
CA LEU A 10 20.31 16.34 5.98
C LEU A 10 20.13 16.92 4.57
N PRO A 11 19.56 16.17 3.61
CA PRO A 11 19.31 16.68 2.27
C PRO A 11 18.59 18.03 2.38
N ARG A 12 19.06 19.04 1.64
CA ARG A 12 18.52 20.41 1.70
C ARG A 12 16.98 20.33 1.58
N LEU A 13 16.29 20.72 2.65
CA LEU A 13 14.83 20.55 2.87
C LEU A 13 13.95 21.46 2.01
N GLY A 14 14.33 21.70 0.77
CA GLY A 14 13.51 22.48 -0.13
C GLY A 14 14.07 22.41 -1.53
N GLU A 15 13.31 21.80 -2.44
CA GLU A 15 13.14 22.31 -3.80
C GLU A 15 12.12 21.45 -4.57
N ALA A 16 10.89 21.96 -4.63
CA ALA A 16 10.07 21.84 -5.82
C ALA A 16 9.37 23.20 -5.98
N SER A 17 9.51 23.85 -7.13
CA SER A 17 8.76 25.07 -7.42
C SER A 17 7.27 24.71 -7.42
N ALA A 18 6.59 24.97 -6.30
CA ALA A 18 5.18 24.61 -6.15
C ALA A 18 4.38 25.27 -7.28
N SER A 19 3.57 24.46 -7.99
CA SER A 19 2.69 24.94 -9.05
C SER A 19 1.80 26.08 -8.52
N PRO A 20 1.34 27.02 -9.37
CA PRO A 20 0.45 28.09 -8.95
C PRO A 20 -0.77 27.58 -8.17
N LEU A 21 -1.30 26.43 -8.58
CA LEU A 21 -2.40 25.74 -7.90
C LEU A 21 -2.05 25.32 -6.46
N ARG A 22 -0.87 24.72 -6.24
CA ARG A 22 -0.41 24.31 -4.89
C ARG A 22 -0.22 25.51 -3.97
N ARG A 23 0.37 26.60 -4.47
CA ARG A 23 0.55 27.85 -3.70
C ARG A 23 -0.79 28.49 -3.33
N PHE A 24 -1.72 28.50 -4.28
CA PHE A 24 -3.07 29.00 -4.05
C PHE A 24 -3.79 28.16 -2.97
N ALA A 25 -3.80 26.83 -3.12
CA ALA A 25 -4.44 25.93 -2.18
C ALA A 25 -3.84 25.98 -0.76
N LEU A 26 -2.53 26.24 -0.64
CA LEU A 26 -1.84 26.40 0.64
C LEU A 26 -2.48 27.50 1.51
N ILE A 27 -2.79 28.65 0.90
CA ILE A 27 -3.36 29.82 1.59
C ILE A 27 -4.88 29.73 1.64
N CYS A 28 -5.50 29.25 0.56
CA CYS A 28 -6.95 29.21 0.45
C CYS A 28 -7.60 28.16 1.36
N ALA A 29 -7.00 26.99 1.59
CA ALA A 29 -7.65 25.97 2.41
C ALA A 29 -7.88 26.41 3.88
N PRO A 30 -6.89 26.99 4.60
CA PRO A 30 -7.15 27.59 5.91
C PRO A 30 -8.23 28.67 5.86
N GLY A 31 -8.18 29.55 4.84
CA GLY A 31 -9.16 30.61 4.66
C GLY A 31 -10.59 30.07 4.47
N VAL A 32 -10.78 29.08 3.61
CA VAL A 32 -12.07 28.41 3.39
C VAL A 32 -12.54 27.72 4.67
N SER A 33 -11.65 27.04 5.40
CA SER A 33 -11.97 26.39 6.68
C SER A 33 -12.43 27.41 7.74
N LEU A 34 -11.73 28.53 7.88
CA LEU A 34 -12.09 29.60 8.82
C LEU A 34 -13.40 30.30 8.43
N LEU A 35 -13.61 30.56 7.15
CA LEU A 35 -14.88 31.09 6.65
C LEU A 35 -16.03 30.11 6.92
N PHE A 36 -15.81 28.81 6.70
CA PHE A 36 -16.80 27.79 7.02
C PHE A 36 -17.13 27.78 8.52
N LEU A 37 -16.13 27.85 9.40
CA LEU A 37 -16.33 27.96 10.85
C LEU A 37 -17.11 29.22 11.25
N ALA A 38 -16.90 30.34 10.56
CA ALA A 38 -17.52 31.61 10.90
C ALA A 38 -18.98 31.72 10.44
N PHE A 39 -19.34 31.08 9.31
CA PHE A 39 -20.62 31.29 8.65
C PHE A 39 -21.52 30.04 8.57
N ALA A 40 -20.99 28.83 8.74
CA ALA A 40 -21.79 27.62 8.74
C ALA A 40 -22.21 27.23 10.16
N ASP A 41 -23.44 26.75 10.31
CA ASP A 41 -23.91 26.07 11.51
C ASP A 41 -24.69 24.82 11.10
N LEU A 42 -23.97 23.70 10.98
CA LEU A 42 -24.55 22.45 10.49
C LEU A 42 -25.53 21.84 11.49
N ASP A 43 -25.19 21.91 12.77
CA ASP A 43 -26.01 21.42 13.88
C ASP A 43 -25.80 22.33 15.11
N PRO A 44 -26.74 23.25 15.38
CA PRO A 44 -26.65 24.18 16.50
C PRO A 44 -26.56 23.47 17.86
N SER A 45 -27.08 22.24 17.96
CA SER A 45 -27.03 21.45 19.20
C SER A 45 -25.67 20.78 19.43
N ARG A 46 -24.85 20.65 18.37
CA ARG A 46 -23.55 19.97 18.38
C ARG A 46 -22.52 20.74 17.54
N PRO A 47 -21.92 21.82 18.07
CA PRO A 47 -20.93 22.62 17.35
C PRO A 47 -19.73 21.83 16.82
N ALA A 48 -19.42 20.68 17.43
CA ALA A 48 -18.37 19.77 16.97
C ALA A 48 -18.59 19.30 15.52
N VAL A 49 -19.83 19.15 15.05
CA VAL A 49 -20.17 18.75 13.68
C VAL A 49 -19.56 19.74 12.67
N THR A 50 -19.88 21.03 12.82
CA THR A 50 -19.34 22.11 11.97
C THR A 50 -17.82 22.20 12.07
N ARG A 51 -17.28 22.06 13.29
CA ARG A 51 -15.83 22.16 13.52
C ARG A 51 -15.04 21.04 12.84
N THR A 52 -15.52 19.80 12.93
CA THR A 52 -14.93 18.66 12.23
C THR A 52 -15.02 18.83 10.72
N ALA A 53 -16.17 19.27 10.20
CA ALA A 53 -16.34 19.52 8.76
C ALA A 53 -15.35 20.57 8.25
N ALA A 54 -15.09 21.63 9.01
CA ALA A 54 -14.10 22.63 8.65
C ALA A 54 -12.67 22.06 8.56
N VAL A 55 -12.27 21.21 9.50
CA VAL A 55 -10.98 20.51 9.46
C VAL A 55 -10.92 19.58 8.26
N ALA A 56 -12.00 18.84 7.99
CA ALA A 56 -12.11 17.93 6.86
C ALA A 56 -11.97 18.66 5.52
N ILE A 57 -12.62 19.82 5.35
CA ILE A 57 -12.52 20.64 4.14
C ILE A 57 -11.08 21.10 3.92
N TRP A 58 -10.40 21.54 4.97
CA TRP A 58 -8.99 21.92 4.89
C TRP A 58 -8.14 20.73 4.43
N MET A 59 -8.27 19.59 5.11
CA MET A 59 -7.51 18.38 4.77
C MET A 59 -7.80 17.90 3.35
N ALA A 60 -9.06 17.89 2.92
CA ALA A 60 -9.47 17.50 1.57
C ALA A 60 -8.83 18.39 0.51
N ILE A 61 -8.87 19.73 0.67
CA ILE A 61 -8.24 20.64 -0.30
C ILE A 61 -6.73 20.37 -0.37
N TRP A 62 -6.05 20.23 0.77
CA TRP A 62 -4.60 20.00 0.79
C TRP A 62 -4.19 18.63 0.26
N TRP A 63 -4.93 17.56 0.56
CA TRP A 63 -4.66 16.22 0.04
C TRP A 63 -4.94 16.11 -1.47
N MET A 64 -6.02 16.71 -1.94
CA MET A 64 -6.39 16.70 -3.36
C MET A 64 -5.42 17.50 -4.24
N THR A 65 -4.91 18.62 -3.72
CA THR A 65 -3.99 19.49 -4.46
C THR A 65 -2.51 19.20 -4.20
N GLU A 66 -2.21 18.38 -3.19
CA GLU A 66 -0.87 18.19 -2.63
C GLU A 66 -0.18 19.53 -2.34
N ALA A 67 -0.91 20.45 -1.70
CA ALA A 67 -0.41 21.78 -1.35
C ALA A 67 0.81 21.72 -0.41
N VAL A 68 0.83 20.72 0.47
CA VAL A 68 1.93 20.33 1.36
C VAL A 68 2.11 18.81 1.30
N PRO A 69 3.23 18.25 1.79
CA PRO A 69 3.38 16.79 1.89
C PRO A 69 2.20 16.15 2.61
N LEU A 70 1.74 14.99 2.15
CA LEU A 70 0.52 14.33 2.67
C LEU A 70 0.54 14.14 4.20
N ALA A 71 1.72 13.86 4.74
CA ALA A 71 1.97 13.71 6.17
C ALA A 71 1.78 15.00 6.97
N VAL A 72 2.09 16.16 6.39
CA VAL A 72 1.89 17.47 7.04
C VAL A 72 0.40 17.77 7.18
N THR A 73 -0.38 17.53 6.12
CA THR A 73 -1.84 17.60 6.18
C THR A 73 -2.40 16.63 7.21
N ALA A 74 -1.85 15.42 7.25
CA ALA A 74 -2.27 14.38 8.19
C ALA A 74 -2.03 14.75 9.65
N LEU A 75 -1.13 15.69 9.97
CA LEU A 75 -0.91 16.16 11.34
C LEU A 75 -1.92 17.24 11.79
N LEU A 76 -2.74 17.80 10.89
CA LEU A 76 -3.73 18.83 11.23
C LEU A 76 -4.67 18.41 12.38
N PRO A 77 -5.25 17.19 12.41
CA PRO A 77 -6.12 16.78 13.51
C PRO A 77 -5.44 16.80 14.89
N VAL A 78 -4.13 16.52 14.97
CA VAL A 78 -3.37 16.55 16.24
C VAL A 78 -3.46 17.92 16.91
N VAL A 79 -3.43 18.98 16.10
CA VAL A 79 -3.48 20.37 16.56
C VAL A 79 -4.92 20.88 16.63
N LEU A 80 -5.69 20.69 15.55
CA LEU A 80 -6.99 21.33 15.38
C LEU A 80 -8.09 20.68 16.21
N TYR A 81 -8.05 19.36 16.45
CA TYR A 81 -9.12 18.72 17.22
C TYR A 81 -9.15 19.15 18.68
N PRO A 82 -8.03 19.20 19.41
CA PRO A 82 -8.03 19.73 20.77
C PRO A 82 -8.36 21.23 20.80
N LEU A 83 -7.82 22.01 19.85
CA LEU A 83 -8.02 23.45 19.77
C LEU A 83 -9.50 23.82 19.55
N LEU A 84 -10.18 23.08 18.67
CA LEU A 84 -11.59 23.28 18.35
C LEU A 84 -12.53 22.52 19.30
N GLY A 85 -12.00 21.81 20.30
CA GLY A 85 -12.80 21.03 21.24
C GLY A 85 -13.58 19.88 20.60
N ILE A 86 -13.07 19.31 19.50
CA ILE A 86 -13.62 18.12 18.83
C ILE A 86 -13.23 16.86 19.61
N MET A 87 -11.95 16.75 19.99
CA MET A 87 -11.40 15.58 20.67
C MET A 87 -10.21 15.99 21.54
N LYS A 88 -10.07 15.39 22.73
CA LYS A 88 -8.92 15.63 23.60
C LYS A 88 -7.64 15.10 22.96
N GLY A 89 -6.50 15.77 23.15
CA GLY A 89 -5.21 15.32 22.58
C GLY A 89 -4.81 13.89 22.96
N LYS A 90 -5.12 13.46 24.20
CA LYS A 90 -4.92 12.07 24.64
C LYS A 90 -5.82 11.04 23.93
N GLY A 91 -6.92 11.48 23.30
CA GLY A 91 -7.76 10.67 22.44
C GLY A 91 -7.28 10.64 20.99
N VAL A 92 -6.66 11.72 20.51
CA VAL A 92 -6.14 11.81 19.14
C VAL A 92 -4.83 11.02 18.98
N ALA A 93 -3.91 11.10 19.94
CA ALA A 93 -2.59 10.49 19.81
C ALA A 93 -2.59 8.96 19.55
N PRO A 94 -3.43 8.14 20.22
CA PRO A 94 -3.52 6.70 19.94
C PRO A 94 -3.97 6.36 18.50
N LEU A 95 -4.56 7.32 17.77
CA LEU A 95 -4.92 7.11 16.37
C LEU A 95 -3.68 7.05 15.46
N TYR A 96 -2.55 7.64 15.86
CA TYR A 96 -1.27 7.63 15.12
C TYR A 96 -0.34 6.50 15.55
N CYS A 97 -0.67 5.76 16.61
CA CYS A 97 0.16 4.66 17.12
C CYS A 97 -0.74 3.50 17.55
N ASN A 98 -1.13 2.68 16.58
CA ASN A 98 -2.03 1.54 16.75
C ASN A 98 -1.47 0.29 16.05
N ASP A 99 -2.14 -0.84 16.25
CA ASP A 99 -1.70 -2.15 15.77
C ASP A 99 -1.64 -2.26 14.23
N VAL A 100 -2.52 -1.57 13.50
CA VAL A 100 -2.50 -1.50 12.03
C VAL A 100 -1.27 -0.75 11.53
N ILE A 101 -0.85 0.32 12.24
CA ILE A 101 0.38 1.03 11.95
C ILE A 101 1.60 0.16 12.26
N PHE A 102 1.59 -0.60 13.35
CA PHE A 102 2.66 -1.56 13.66
C PHE A 102 2.72 -2.72 12.66
N LEU A 103 1.59 -3.18 12.13
CA LEU A 103 1.52 -4.13 11.02
C LEU A 103 2.25 -3.59 9.79
N PHE A 104 1.97 -2.34 9.42
CA PHE A 104 2.66 -1.68 8.32
C PHE A 104 4.17 -1.56 8.57
N ILE A 105 4.58 -1.03 9.73
CA ILE A 105 6.00 -0.85 10.07
C ILE A 105 6.74 -2.18 10.06
N GLY A 106 6.24 -3.20 10.76
CA GLY A 106 6.87 -4.52 10.83
C GLY A 106 6.96 -5.19 9.46
N GLY A 107 5.89 -5.14 8.66
CA GLY A 107 5.88 -5.65 7.29
C GLY A 107 6.89 -4.93 6.39
N PHE A 108 6.97 -3.60 6.49
CA PHE A 108 7.96 -2.81 5.74
C PHE A 108 9.40 -3.09 6.17
N LEU A 109 9.66 -3.34 7.46
CA LEU A 109 11.02 -3.70 7.91
C LEU A 109 11.48 -5.02 7.26
N VAL A 110 10.61 -6.02 7.16
CA VAL A 110 10.92 -7.28 6.48
C VAL A 110 11.07 -7.08 4.97
N ALA A 111 10.23 -6.24 4.35
CA ALA A 111 10.37 -5.86 2.95
C ALA A 111 11.70 -5.14 2.66
N LEU A 112 12.10 -4.21 3.53
CA LEU A 112 13.39 -3.49 3.44
C LEU A 112 14.57 -4.45 3.65
N ALA A 113 14.45 -5.45 4.52
CA ALA A 113 15.47 -6.50 4.64
C ALA A 113 15.59 -7.31 3.33
N MET A 114 14.45 -7.67 2.72
CA MET A 114 14.42 -8.34 1.42
C MET A 114 15.05 -7.47 0.32
N GLU A 115 14.86 -6.16 0.39
CA GLU A 115 15.48 -5.18 -0.48
C GLU A 115 17.00 -5.11 -0.29
N ALA A 116 17.45 -4.87 0.95
CA ALA A 116 18.84 -4.68 1.29
C ALA A 116 19.73 -5.88 0.89
N TRP A 117 19.20 -7.09 0.96
CA TRP A 117 19.93 -8.31 0.63
C TRP A 117 19.69 -8.83 -0.80
N GLY A 118 18.90 -8.11 -1.62
CA GLY A 118 18.69 -8.46 -3.03
C GLY A 118 17.82 -9.70 -3.28
N LEU A 119 17.20 -10.26 -2.22
CA LEU A 119 16.38 -11.48 -2.30
C LEU A 119 15.21 -11.31 -3.28
N HIS A 120 14.59 -10.13 -3.30
CA HIS A 120 13.50 -9.78 -4.22
C HIS A 120 13.87 -10.00 -5.69
N ARG A 121 15.11 -9.68 -6.12
CA ARG A 121 15.55 -9.87 -7.52
C ARG A 121 15.64 -11.34 -7.86
N ARG A 122 16.14 -12.15 -6.91
CA ARG A 122 16.24 -13.59 -7.07
C ARG A 122 14.85 -14.22 -7.21
N ILE A 123 13.90 -13.79 -6.39
CA ILE A 123 12.50 -14.23 -6.47
C ILE A 123 11.90 -13.83 -7.83
N ALA A 124 12.04 -12.57 -8.25
CA ALA A 124 11.52 -12.07 -9.52
C ALA A 124 12.01 -12.91 -10.71
N LEU A 125 13.33 -13.11 -10.80
CA LEU A 125 13.95 -13.86 -11.89
C LEU A 125 13.58 -15.34 -11.84
N ARG A 126 13.43 -15.94 -10.65
CA ARG A 126 12.92 -17.32 -10.53
C ARG A 126 11.51 -17.45 -11.09
N ILE A 127 10.60 -16.54 -10.75
CA ILE A 127 9.23 -16.55 -11.29
C ILE A 127 9.25 -16.36 -12.81
N LEU A 128 10.07 -15.44 -13.30
CA LEU A 128 10.25 -15.22 -14.74
C LEU A 128 10.81 -16.46 -15.46
N LEU A 129 11.72 -17.21 -14.85
CA LEU A 129 12.26 -18.43 -15.43
C LEU A 129 11.22 -19.57 -15.56
N LEU A 130 10.15 -19.55 -14.75
CA LEU A 130 9.01 -20.47 -14.86
C LEU A 130 8.09 -20.12 -16.05
N SER A 131 8.17 -18.90 -16.59
CA SER A 131 7.36 -18.47 -17.71
C SER A 131 7.73 -19.19 -19.02
N GLY A 132 6.81 -19.23 -20.00
CA GLY A 132 7.03 -19.86 -21.31
C GLY A 132 8.07 -19.14 -22.19
N VAL A 133 8.35 -19.68 -23.38
CA VAL A 133 9.27 -19.02 -24.37
C VAL A 133 8.57 -18.03 -25.30
N ARG A 134 7.23 -18.05 -25.34
CA ARG A 134 6.43 -17.15 -26.20
C ARG A 134 6.27 -15.79 -25.54
N LEU A 135 6.22 -14.72 -26.32
CA LEU A 135 5.98 -13.35 -25.84
C LEU A 135 4.80 -13.24 -24.86
N ARG A 136 3.67 -13.90 -25.16
CA ARG A 136 2.49 -13.89 -24.28
C ARG A 136 2.75 -14.54 -22.92
N SER A 137 3.54 -15.60 -22.91
CA SER A 137 3.89 -16.32 -21.69
C SER A 137 4.92 -15.56 -20.87
N ILE A 138 5.88 -14.89 -21.52
CA ILE A 138 6.86 -14.02 -20.87
C ILE A 138 6.15 -12.81 -20.24
N LEU A 139 5.20 -12.20 -20.97
CA LEU A 139 4.34 -11.13 -20.44
C LEU A 139 3.63 -11.59 -19.16
N LEU A 140 3.02 -12.78 -19.17
CA LEU A 140 2.39 -13.36 -17.98
C LEU A 140 3.41 -13.60 -16.84
N GLY A 141 4.63 -14.03 -17.18
CA GLY A 141 5.72 -14.16 -16.22
C GLY A 141 6.07 -12.84 -15.53
N PHE A 142 6.20 -11.76 -16.31
CA PHE A 142 6.43 -10.41 -15.78
C PHE A 142 5.27 -9.93 -14.92
N MET A 143 4.04 -10.14 -15.36
CA MET A 143 2.84 -9.80 -14.58
C MET A 143 2.80 -10.56 -13.25
N GLY A 144 3.05 -11.87 -13.28
CA GLY A 144 3.04 -12.72 -12.10
C GLY A 144 4.17 -12.37 -11.12
N ALA A 145 5.39 -12.15 -11.62
CA ALA A 145 6.51 -11.73 -10.78
C ALA A 145 6.26 -10.37 -10.15
N THR A 146 5.78 -9.40 -10.93
CA THR A 146 5.45 -8.06 -10.45
C THR A 146 4.35 -8.11 -9.40
N ALA A 147 3.24 -8.78 -9.69
CA ALA A 147 2.12 -8.88 -8.76
C ALA A 147 2.53 -9.56 -7.46
N PHE A 148 3.25 -10.69 -7.53
CA PHE A 148 3.73 -11.39 -6.35
C PHE A 148 4.62 -10.50 -5.46
N LEU A 149 5.56 -9.76 -6.05
CA LEU A 149 6.44 -8.89 -5.28
C LEU A 149 5.68 -7.71 -4.67
N SER A 150 4.70 -7.17 -5.40
CA SER A 150 3.86 -6.06 -4.94
C SER A 150 2.91 -6.45 -3.80
N MET A 151 2.69 -7.75 -3.55
CA MET A 151 1.97 -8.20 -2.34
C MET A 151 2.73 -7.91 -1.05
N TRP A 152 4.03 -7.64 -1.12
CA TRP A 152 4.89 -7.55 0.07
C TRP A 152 5.73 -6.28 0.09
N ILE A 153 5.99 -5.73 -1.08
CA ILE A 153 6.77 -4.51 -1.32
C ILE A 153 5.83 -3.45 -1.87
N SER A 154 6.18 -2.16 -1.74
CA SER A 154 5.39 -1.09 -2.35
C SER A 154 5.26 -1.23 -3.87
N ASN A 155 4.10 -0.82 -4.40
CA ASN A 155 3.80 -0.86 -5.84
C ASN A 155 4.85 -0.12 -6.68
N THR A 156 5.23 1.08 -6.23
CA THR A 156 6.21 1.93 -6.93
C THR A 156 7.59 1.28 -6.95
N ALA A 157 8.07 0.76 -5.81
CA ALA A 157 9.37 0.09 -5.75
C ALA A 157 9.39 -1.17 -6.61
N THR A 158 8.31 -1.96 -6.57
CA THR A 158 8.18 -3.18 -7.38
C THR A 158 8.23 -2.86 -8.87
N ALA A 159 7.50 -1.85 -9.34
CA ALA A 159 7.53 -1.44 -10.74
C ALA A 159 8.94 -0.97 -11.16
N MET A 160 9.56 -0.07 -10.39
CA MET A 160 10.92 0.43 -10.66
C MET A 160 11.97 -0.68 -10.73
N MET A 161 11.81 -1.71 -9.91
CA MET A 161 12.70 -2.86 -9.84
C MET A 161 12.58 -3.79 -11.05
N ILE A 162 11.37 -3.97 -11.58
CA ILE A 162 11.11 -4.84 -12.74
C ILE A 162 11.54 -4.17 -14.05
N VAL A 163 11.47 -2.84 -14.13
CA VAL A 163 11.78 -2.06 -15.33
C VAL A 163 13.17 -2.38 -15.92
N PRO A 164 14.29 -2.41 -15.17
CA PRO A 164 15.59 -2.81 -15.72
C PRO A 164 15.61 -4.20 -16.34
N ILE A 165 14.91 -5.17 -15.73
CA ILE A 165 14.81 -6.54 -16.26
C ILE A 165 13.97 -6.54 -17.56
N ALA A 166 12.89 -5.76 -17.58
CA ALA A 166 12.07 -5.58 -18.77
C ALA A 166 12.86 -4.96 -19.93
N ILE A 167 13.68 -3.94 -19.67
CA ILE A 167 14.55 -3.30 -20.67
C ILE A 167 15.59 -4.29 -21.22
N ALA A 168 16.21 -5.10 -20.37
CA ALA A 168 17.16 -6.11 -20.81
C ALA A 168 16.50 -7.12 -21.78
N VAL A 169 15.28 -7.58 -21.45
CA VAL A 169 14.51 -8.47 -22.34
C VAL A 169 14.10 -7.77 -23.64
N LEU A 170 13.65 -6.51 -23.57
CA LEU A 170 13.25 -5.75 -24.76
C LEU A 170 14.41 -5.54 -25.74
N SER A 171 15.61 -5.28 -25.23
CA SER A 171 16.81 -5.12 -26.07
C SER A 171 17.08 -6.39 -26.89
N HIS A 172 16.92 -7.57 -26.29
CA HIS A 172 17.09 -8.84 -26.98
C HIS A 172 15.96 -9.17 -27.96
N ILE A 173 14.74 -8.72 -27.67
CA ILE A 173 13.61 -8.80 -28.61
C ILE A 173 13.89 -7.97 -29.84
N GLU A 174 14.50 -6.80 -29.69
CA GLU A 174 14.83 -5.93 -30.81
C GLU A 174 15.86 -6.57 -31.74
N GLU A 175 16.91 -7.16 -31.17
CA GLU A 175 17.92 -7.91 -31.92
C GLU A 175 17.34 -9.10 -32.69
N THR A 176 16.33 -9.78 -32.12
CA THR A 176 15.82 -11.05 -32.65
C THR A 176 14.61 -10.89 -33.57
N LEU A 177 13.69 -9.97 -33.22
CA LEU A 177 12.37 -9.81 -33.85
C LEU A 177 12.16 -8.42 -34.47
N GLY A 178 13.11 -7.50 -34.31
CA GLY A 178 13.11 -6.17 -34.89
C GLY A 178 12.36 -5.10 -34.08
N GLU A 179 12.62 -3.85 -34.44
CA GLU A 179 12.15 -2.65 -33.73
C GLU A 179 10.62 -2.56 -33.63
N GLN A 180 9.89 -2.88 -34.72
CA GLN A 180 8.44 -2.72 -34.75
C GLN A 180 7.71 -3.68 -33.80
N VAL A 181 8.23 -4.90 -33.63
CA VAL A 181 7.70 -5.87 -32.65
C VAL A 181 8.02 -5.38 -31.25
N THR A 182 9.26 -4.93 -31.02
CA THR A 182 9.75 -4.41 -29.74
C THR A 182 8.94 -3.22 -29.26
N ARG A 183 8.62 -2.25 -30.14
CA ARG A 183 7.83 -1.07 -29.77
C ARG A 183 6.43 -1.46 -29.27
N ARG A 184 5.76 -2.40 -29.95
CA ARG A 184 4.42 -2.87 -29.55
C ARG A 184 4.47 -3.70 -28.27
N TYR A 185 5.45 -4.60 -28.15
CA TYR A 185 5.61 -5.44 -26.97
C TYR A 185 6.06 -4.64 -25.75
N GLY A 186 6.95 -3.67 -25.93
CA GLY A 186 7.41 -2.76 -24.88
C GLY A 186 6.26 -1.97 -24.26
N ALA A 187 5.37 -1.41 -25.08
CA ALA A 187 4.15 -0.76 -24.58
C ALA A 187 3.29 -1.72 -23.74
N ALA A 188 3.07 -2.95 -24.24
CA ALA A 188 2.32 -3.97 -23.50
C ALA A 188 3.01 -4.37 -22.19
N LEU A 189 4.34 -4.52 -22.21
CA LEU A 189 5.14 -4.97 -21.08
C LEU A 189 5.18 -3.93 -19.96
N PHE A 190 5.41 -2.65 -20.28
CA PHE A 190 5.40 -1.60 -19.26
C PHE A 190 4.00 -1.37 -18.67
N LEU A 191 2.94 -1.41 -19.48
CA LEU A 191 1.56 -1.38 -18.98
C LEU A 191 1.25 -2.59 -18.10
N ALA A 192 1.70 -3.77 -18.50
CA ALA A 192 1.53 -4.99 -17.73
C ALA A 192 2.22 -4.89 -16.37
N VAL A 193 3.46 -4.40 -16.30
CA VAL A 193 4.17 -4.19 -15.04
C VAL A 193 3.45 -3.15 -14.17
N ALA A 194 3.06 -2.01 -14.73
CA ALA A 194 2.37 -0.97 -13.97
C ALA A 194 1.04 -1.47 -13.37
N TYR A 195 0.19 -2.11 -14.17
CA TYR A 195 -1.07 -2.65 -13.67
C TYR A 195 -0.88 -3.82 -12.71
N SER A 196 0.07 -4.72 -12.98
CA SER A 196 0.35 -5.85 -12.09
C SER A 196 0.89 -5.44 -10.73
N ALA A 197 1.65 -4.34 -10.64
CA ALA A 197 2.05 -3.80 -9.34
C ALA A 197 0.82 -3.38 -8.53
N SER A 198 -0.07 -2.57 -9.10
CA SER A 198 -1.31 -2.15 -8.42
C SER A 198 -2.23 -3.31 -8.05
N ILE A 199 -2.41 -4.29 -8.97
CA ILE A 199 -3.26 -5.48 -8.73
C ILE A 199 -2.64 -6.41 -7.69
N GLY A 200 -1.32 -6.54 -7.66
CA GLY A 200 -0.60 -7.33 -6.67
C GLY A 200 -0.74 -6.77 -5.26
N GLY A 201 -0.58 -5.45 -5.11
CA GLY A 201 -0.73 -4.76 -3.81
C GLY A 201 -2.11 -4.89 -3.20
N PHE A 202 -3.15 -5.13 -4.00
CA PHE A 202 -4.51 -5.39 -3.52
C PHE A 202 -4.65 -6.73 -2.75
N ALA A 203 -3.84 -7.75 -3.07
CA ALA A 203 -4.06 -9.12 -2.58
C ALA A 203 -3.74 -9.34 -1.09
N THR A 204 -2.95 -8.46 -0.47
CA THR A 204 -2.53 -8.55 0.94
C THR A 204 -2.79 -7.23 1.66
N LEU A 205 -2.92 -7.26 2.99
CA LEU A 205 -3.11 -6.03 3.76
C LEU A 205 -1.94 -5.05 3.64
N VAL A 206 -0.70 -5.56 3.60
CA VAL A 206 0.52 -4.71 3.59
C VAL A 206 0.88 -4.22 2.19
N GLY A 207 0.33 -4.82 1.12
CA GLY A 207 0.72 -4.51 -0.26
C GLY A 207 0.42 -3.07 -0.68
N THR A 208 -0.67 -2.47 -0.21
CA THR A 208 -0.99 -1.07 -0.50
C THR A 208 -1.67 -0.38 0.69
N PRO A 209 -1.37 0.90 0.97
CA PRO A 209 -1.92 1.61 2.13
C PRO A 209 -3.45 1.61 2.25
N PRO A 210 -4.26 1.82 1.18
CA PRO A 210 -5.72 1.80 1.26
C PRO A 210 -6.33 0.56 1.93
N ASN A 211 -5.68 -0.60 1.82
CA ASN A 211 -6.15 -1.84 2.44
C ASN A 211 -6.13 -1.74 3.98
N LEU A 212 -5.03 -1.23 4.53
CA LEU A 212 -4.90 -0.98 5.96
C LEU A 212 -5.85 0.12 6.43
N SER A 213 -6.00 1.17 5.62
CA SER A 213 -6.93 2.26 5.92
C SER A 213 -8.36 1.74 6.07
N PHE A 214 -8.80 0.89 5.13
CA PHE A 214 -10.11 0.25 5.18
C PHE A 214 -10.30 -0.58 6.46
N VAL A 215 -9.37 -1.49 6.78
CA VAL A 215 -9.50 -2.35 7.96
C VAL A 215 -9.62 -1.52 9.24
N ARG A 216 -8.80 -0.47 9.37
CA ARG A 216 -8.83 0.38 10.55
C ARG A 216 -10.10 1.22 10.62
N ILE A 217 -10.49 1.90 9.54
CA ILE A 217 -11.67 2.77 9.52
C ILE A 217 -12.94 1.96 9.76
N LEU A 218 -13.03 0.75 9.19
CA LEU A 218 -14.13 -0.17 9.46
C LEU A 218 -14.25 -0.49 10.96
N SER A 219 -13.12 -0.75 11.64
CA SER A 219 -13.12 -1.00 13.10
C SER A 219 -13.52 0.23 13.92
N ILE A 220 -13.20 1.45 13.44
CA ILE A 220 -13.60 2.70 14.09
C ILE A 220 -15.12 2.84 14.01
N TYR A 221 -15.72 2.62 12.85
CA TYR A 221 -17.17 2.77 12.66
C TYR A 221 -17.98 1.63 13.28
N PHE A 222 -17.54 0.38 13.08
CA PHE A 222 -18.25 -0.83 13.45
C PHE A 222 -17.45 -1.69 14.46
N PRO A 223 -17.27 -1.22 15.71
CA PRO A 223 -16.41 -1.87 16.70
C PRO A 223 -16.89 -3.25 17.15
N ASN A 224 -18.17 -3.57 16.90
CA ASN A 224 -18.77 -4.85 17.26
C ASN A 224 -18.60 -5.93 16.18
N VAL A 225 -18.12 -5.55 14.99
CA VAL A 225 -17.86 -6.50 13.89
C VAL A 225 -16.50 -7.17 14.15
N PRO A 226 -16.37 -8.48 13.90
CA PRO A 226 -15.09 -9.16 14.02
C PRO A 226 -14.01 -8.46 13.19
N GLU A 227 -12.79 -8.35 13.74
CA GLU A 227 -11.68 -7.79 12.99
C GLU A 227 -11.42 -8.60 11.71
N ILE A 228 -10.94 -7.91 10.68
CA ILE A 228 -10.46 -8.54 9.45
C ILE A 228 -8.98 -8.87 9.65
N SER A 229 -8.68 -10.16 9.83
CA SER A 229 -7.29 -10.61 9.93
C SER A 229 -6.60 -10.62 8.57
N PHE A 230 -5.25 -10.63 8.57
CA PHE A 230 -4.45 -10.77 7.36
C PHE A 230 -4.87 -11.99 6.53
N GLY A 231 -5.03 -13.16 7.17
CA GLY A 231 -5.46 -14.38 6.50
C GLY A 231 -6.83 -14.24 5.84
N GLN A 232 -7.80 -13.63 6.53
CA GLN A 232 -9.14 -13.40 5.99
C GLN A 232 -9.11 -12.49 4.76
N TRP A 233 -8.36 -11.38 4.82
CA TRP A 233 -8.17 -10.51 3.66
C TRP A 233 -7.52 -11.25 2.51
N PHE A 234 -6.46 -12.02 2.77
CA PHE A 234 -5.72 -12.74 1.75
C PHE A 234 -6.60 -13.72 0.97
N PHE A 235 -7.40 -14.54 1.65
CA PHE A 235 -8.31 -15.49 0.99
C PHE A 235 -9.45 -14.80 0.23
N PHE A 236 -9.83 -13.59 0.61
CA PHE A 236 -10.80 -12.77 -0.11
C PHE A 236 -10.18 -12.10 -1.35
N ALA A 237 -9.03 -11.43 -1.18
CA ALA A 237 -8.46 -10.53 -2.17
C ALA A 237 -7.56 -11.25 -3.19
N LEU A 238 -6.86 -12.33 -2.82
CA LEU A 238 -5.99 -13.06 -3.75
C LEU A 238 -6.76 -13.63 -4.96
N PRO A 239 -7.90 -14.32 -4.82
CA PRO A 239 -8.65 -14.82 -5.98
C PRO A 239 -9.08 -13.70 -6.94
N LEU A 240 -9.49 -12.56 -6.39
CA LEU A 240 -9.86 -11.37 -7.17
C LEU A 240 -8.66 -10.75 -7.88
N SER A 241 -7.51 -10.65 -7.20
CA SER A 241 -6.25 -10.18 -7.80
C SER A 241 -5.83 -11.07 -8.98
N LEU A 242 -5.91 -12.40 -8.83
CA LEU A 242 -5.63 -13.35 -9.91
C LEU A 242 -6.62 -13.20 -11.09
N LEU A 243 -7.89 -12.97 -10.81
CA LEU A 243 -8.90 -12.68 -11.83
C LEU A 243 -8.56 -11.40 -12.60
N PHE A 244 -8.22 -10.31 -11.91
CA PHE A 244 -7.85 -9.05 -12.54
C PHE A 244 -6.55 -9.17 -13.36
N LEU A 245 -5.54 -9.91 -12.87
CA LEU A 245 -4.34 -10.22 -13.65
C LEU A 245 -4.68 -10.98 -14.93
N GLY A 246 -5.56 -11.98 -14.85
CA GLY A 246 -6.02 -12.74 -16.02
C GLY A 246 -6.74 -11.86 -17.05
N ILE A 247 -7.61 -10.95 -16.59
CA ILE A 247 -8.32 -10.00 -17.45
C ILE A 247 -7.33 -9.05 -18.14
N VAL A 248 -6.45 -8.39 -17.39
CA VAL A 248 -5.45 -7.46 -17.95
C VAL A 248 -4.52 -8.17 -18.91
N TRP A 249 -4.05 -9.37 -18.55
CA TRP A 249 -3.21 -10.18 -19.42
C TRP A 249 -3.92 -10.51 -20.74
N GLY A 250 -5.20 -10.89 -20.68
CA GLY A 250 -6.03 -11.16 -21.85
C GLY A 250 -6.18 -9.95 -22.75
N VAL A 251 -6.52 -8.79 -22.17
CA VAL A 251 -6.69 -7.51 -22.90
C VAL A 251 -5.37 -7.10 -23.57
N LEU A 252 -4.26 -7.06 -22.83
CA LEU A 252 -2.96 -6.66 -23.37
C LEU A 252 -2.46 -7.64 -24.44
N SER A 253 -2.62 -8.95 -24.19
CA SER A 253 -2.25 -10.00 -25.15
C SER A 253 -3.07 -9.90 -26.44
N PHE A 254 -4.37 -9.62 -26.36
CA PHE A 254 -5.20 -9.48 -27.55
C PHE A 254 -4.89 -8.18 -28.32
N ARG A 255 -4.66 -7.07 -27.59
CA ARG A 255 -4.51 -5.73 -28.18
C ARG A 255 -3.13 -5.47 -28.79
N TYR A 256 -2.07 -6.00 -28.19
CA TYR A 256 -0.69 -5.70 -28.59
C TYR A 256 0.04 -6.89 -29.23
N LEU A 257 -0.34 -8.13 -28.91
CA LEU A 257 0.31 -9.34 -29.42
C LEU A 257 -0.56 -10.03 -30.48
N ARG A 258 -0.49 -9.56 -31.74
CA ARG A 258 -1.20 -10.19 -32.88
C ARG A 258 -0.69 -11.62 -33.13
N ARG A 259 -1.58 -12.49 -33.62
CA ARG A 259 -1.21 -13.83 -34.11
C ARG A 259 -0.50 -13.69 -35.47
N GLY A 260 0.75 -14.15 -35.56
CA GLY A 260 1.49 -14.30 -36.82
C GLY A 260 2.97 -13.92 -36.69
N GLY A 261 3.87 -14.90 -36.85
CA GLY A 261 5.33 -14.76 -36.77
C GLY A 261 5.96 -15.72 -35.74
N ASN A 262 7.29 -15.85 -35.76
CA ASN A 262 8.05 -16.54 -34.71
C ASN A 262 8.11 -15.60 -33.48
N ASP A 263 7.23 -15.81 -32.50
CA ASP A 263 7.08 -14.96 -31.30
C ASP A 263 7.80 -15.55 -30.08
N THR A 264 8.87 -16.31 -30.33
CA THR A 264 9.63 -17.00 -29.30
C THR A 264 10.95 -16.28 -29.04
N ILE A 265 11.35 -16.24 -27.77
CA ILE A 265 12.64 -15.69 -27.32
C ILE A 265 13.39 -16.80 -26.60
N ASP A 266 14.72 -16.81 -26.76
CA ASP A 266 15.58 -17.65 -25.94
C ASP A 266 15.57 -17.18 -24.47
N ARG A 267 15.36 -18.12 -23.54
CA ARG A 267 15.42 -17.84 -22.09
C ARG A 267 16.84 -17.59 -21.59
N GLU A 268 17.86 -17.75 -22.44
CA GLU A 268 19.24 -17.58 -22.01
C GLU A 268 19.54 -16.18 -21.48
N ILE A 269 18.79 -15.14 -21.88
CA ILE A 269 18.92 -13.81 -21.26
C ILE A 269 18.48 -13.80 -19.79
N LEU A 270 17.32 -14.37 -19.47
CA LEU A 270 16.83 -14.49 -18.09
C LEU A 270 17.73 -15.39 -17.25
N ARG A 271 18.26 -16.47 -17.85
CA ARG A 271 19.24 -17.35 -17.19
C ARG A 271 20.55 -16.63 -16.94
N ARG A 272 21.02 -15.80 -17.87
CA ARG A 272 22.21 -14.95 -17.68
C ARG A 272 22.01 -13.97 -16.53
N GLU A 273 20.91 -13.23 -16.50
CA GLU A 273 20.59 -12.32 -15.39
C GLU A 273 20.52 -13.06 -14.05
N TYR A 274 19.90 -14.25 -14.01
CA TYR A 274 19.86 -15.05 -12.79
C TYR A 274 21.24 -15.54 -12.35
N ARG A 275 22.08 -16.01 -13.29
CA ARG A 275 23.45 -16.44 -12.99
C ARG A 275 24.33 -15.29 -12.49
N ARG A 276 24.10 -14.05 -12.97
CA ARG A 276 24.83 -12.85 -12.51
C ARG A 276 24.63 -12.54 -11.03
N LEU A 277 23.52 -12.99 -10.43
CA LEU A 277 23.30 -12.85 -8.97
C LEU A 277 24.27 -13.70 -8.13
N GLY A 278 24.91 -14.70 -8.73
CA GLY A 278 25.74 -15.66 -8.02
C GLY A 278 24.95 -16.62 -7.12
N PRO A 279 25.66 -17.44 -6.32
CA PRO A 279 25.03 -18.39 -5.39
C PRO A 279 24.21 -17.67 -4.32
N ILE A 280 23.23 -18.37 -3.75
CA ILE A 280 22.41 -17.83 -2.66
C ILE A 280 23.28 -17.56 -1.43
N ARG A 281 23.19 -16.34 -0.89
CA ARG A 281 23.92 -15.96 0.31
C ARG A 281 23.17 -16.40 1.57
N PHE A 282 23.89 -16.40 2.69
CA PHE A 282 23.31 -16.73 3.99
C PHE A 282 22.19 -15.76 4.36
N GLU A 283 22.43 -14.46 4.17
CA GLU A 283 21.52 -13.39 4.50
C GLU A 283 20.24 -13.47 3.68
N GLU A 284 20.35 -13.80 2.38
CA GLU A 284 19.18 -14.06 1.53
C GLU A 284 18.34 -15.23 2.04
N THR A 285 18.99 -16.27 2.57
CA THR A 285 18.31 -17.45 3.11
C THR A 285 17.62 -17.14 4.43
N VAL A 286 18.28 -16.40 5.32
CA VAL A 286 17.69 -15.93 6.58
C VAL A 286 16.45 -15.09 6.32
N VAL A 287 16.55 -14.09 5.45
CA VAL A 287 15.42 -13.22 5.12
C VAL A 287 14.30 -13.99 4.41
N LEU A 288 14.63 -14.99 3.57
CA LEU A 288 13.62 -15.85 2.95
C LEU A 288 12.86 -16.69 3.99
N ILE A 289 13.57 -17.27 4.95
CA ILE A 289 12.95 -18.04 6.04
C ILE A 289 12.06 -17.14 6.89
N ASP A 290 12.58 -15.99 7.31
CA ASP A 290 11.84 -14.98 8.09
C ASP A 290 10.55 -14.55 7.36
N PHE A 291 10.67 -14.22 6.09
CA PHE A 291 9.54 -13.85 5.24
C PHE A 291 8.48 -14.96 5.12
N ILE A 292 8.90 -16.21 4.90
CA ILE A 292 7.97 -17.35 4.83
C ILE A 292 7.29 -17.56 6.18
N LEU A 293 8.03 -17.48 7.29
CA LEU A 293 7.48 -17.60 8.64
C LEU A 293 6.48 -16.49 8.93
N LEU A 294 6.80 -15.23 8.60
CA LEU A 294 5.89 -14.10 8.74
C LEU A 294 4.58 -14.34 7.98
N ALA A 295 4.66 -14.74 6.71
CA ALA A 295 3.48 -15.01 5.89
C ALA A 295 2.62 -16.14 6.47
N LEU A 296 3.23 -17.23 6.94
CA LEU A 296 2.52 -18.33 7.58
C LEU A 296 1.86 -17.90 8.90
N LEU A 297 2.58 -17.15 9.74
CA LEU A 297 2.05 -16.66 11.00
C LEU A 297 0.88 -15.69 10.78
N TRP A 298 0.93 -14.83 9.77
CA TRP A 298 -0.22 -13.98 9.44
C TRP A 298 -1.42 -14.75 8.90
N ILE A 299 -1.20 -15.65 7.93
CA ILE A 299 -2.29 -16.40 7.28
C ILE A 299 -3.03 -17.26 8.31
N PHE A 300 -2.28 -17.94 9.18
CA PHE A 300 -2.83 -18.89 10.14
C PHE A 300 -3.02 -18.30 11.54
N ARG A 301 -2.96 -16.96 11.73
CA ARG A 301 -3.18 -16.33 13.05
C ARG A 301 -4.52 -16.70 13.63
N LYS A 302 -5.60 -16.41 12.90
CA LYS A 302 -6.99 -16.69 13.28
C LYS A 302 -7.54 -17.89 12.54
N ASP A 303 -8.62 -18.46 13.08
CA ASP A 303 -9.34 -19.56 12.47
C ASP A 303 -9.78 -19.23 11.03
N ILE A 304 -9.48 -20.14 10.12
CA ILE A 304 -9.87 -20.01 8.72
C ILE A 304 -11.04 -20.97 8.46
N ARG A 305 -12.17 -20.40 8.03
CA ARG A 305 -13.36 -21.16 7.61
C ARG A 305 -13.40 -21.23 6.09
N LEU A 306 -13.08 -22.41 5.53
CA LEU A 306 -13.18 -22.69 4.10
C LEU A 306 -14.35 -23.62 3.85
N GLY A 307 -15.54 -23.04 3.70
CA GLY A 307 -16.79 -23.81 3.57
C GLY A 307 -17.04 -24.64 4.84
N GLY A 308 -16.98 -25.97 4.73
CA GLY A 308 -17.14 -26.89 5.86
C GLY A 308 -15.85 -27.20 6.65
N LEU A 309 -14.68 -26.76 6.18
CA LEU A 309 -13.39 -27.01 6.83
C LEU A 309 -13.03 -25.85 7.76
N LEU A 310 -12.82 -26.14 9.05
CA LEU A 310 -12.29 -25.20 10.04
C LEU A 310 -10.82 -25.53 10.30
N LEU A 311 -9.92 -24.65 9.87
CA LEU A 311 -8.50 -24.70 10.25
C LEU A 311 -8.31 -23.83 11.49
N PRO A 312 -7.94 -24.41 12.65
CA PRO A 312 -7.72 -23.63 13.86
C PRO A 312 -6.50 -22.72 13.69
N GLY A 313 -6.64 -21.46 14.10
CA GLY A 313 -5.55 -20.49 14.12
C GLY A 313 -4.59 -20.74 15.28
N TRP A 314 -3.30 -20.48 15.06
CA TRP A 314 -2.30 -20.68 16.12
C TRP A 314 -2.48 -19.72 17.30
N SER A 315 -3.18 -18.58 17.12
CA SER A 315 -3.44 -17.66 18.24
C SER A 315 -4.27 -18.32 19.35
N GLY A 316 -5.08 -19.33 19.02
CA GLY A 316 -5.88 -20.10 19.97
C GLY A 316 -5.07 -20.97 20.94
N ILE A 317 -3.76 -21.13 20.71
CA ILE A 317 -2.84 -21.78 21.65
C ILE A 317 -2.68 -20.93 22.93
N PHE A 318 -2.88 -19.62 22.83
CA PHE A 318 -2.75 -18.69 23.94
C PHE A 318 -4.11 -18.43 24.59
N PRO A 319 -4.19 -18.36 25.94
CA PRO A 319 -5.44 -18.08 26.65
C PRO A 319 -6.12 -16.79 26.19
N GLU A 320 -5.33 -15.73 26.00
CA GLU A 320 -5.79 -14.41 25.57
C GLU A 320 -5.55 -14.19 24.08
N SER A 321 -6.03 -15.12 23.25
CA SER A 321 -5.83 -15.11 21.80
C SER A 321 -6.25 -13.81 21.10
N GLY A 322 -7.18 -13.04 21.70
CA GLY A 322 -7.64 -11.75 21.19
C GLY A 322 -6.64 -10.60 21.33
N PHE A 323 -5.60 -10.74 22.17
CA PHE A 323 -4.57 -9.69 22.33
C PHE A 323 -3.50 -9.72 21.24
N LEU A 324 -3.40 -10.84 20.52
CA LEU A 324 -2.43 -11.04 19.45
C LEU A 324 -2.99 -10.50 18.14
N THR A 325 -2.45 -9.37 17.67
CA THR A 325 -2.85 -8.75 16.39
C THR A 325 -1.87 -9.10 15.27
N ASP A 326 -2.25 -8.87 14.01
CA ASP A 326 -1.31 -9.01 12.88
C ASP A 326 -0.10 -8.07 13.04
N GLY A 327 -0.28 -6.91 13.69
CA GLY A 327 0.80 -5.99 14.04
C GLY A 327 1.80 -6.58 15.03
N THR A 328 1.34 -7.33 16.04
CA THR A 328 2.25 -8.01 16.99
C THR A 328 3.18 -9.00 16.28
N VAL A 329 2.63 -9.78 15.33
CA VAL A 329 3.38 -10.74 14.52
C VAL A 329 4.41 -10.02 13.65
N ALA A 330 4.00 -8.94 12.97
CA ALA A 330 4.86 -8.15 12.10
C ALA A 330 6.10 -7.63 12.84
N ILE A 331 5.87 -7.03 14.01
CA ILE A 331 6.96 -6.49 14.83
C ILE A 331 7.84 -7.62 15.36
N ALA A 332 7.27 -8.70 15.88
CA ALA A 332 8.03 -9.84 16.39
C ALA A 332 9.02 -10.40 15.35
N MET A 333 8.55 -10.66 14.12
CA MET A 333 9.41 -11.16 13.03
C MET A 333 10.48 -10.13 12.64
N SER A 334 10.09 -8.87 12.46
CA SER A 334 11.07 -7.82 12.13
C SER A 334 12.17 -7.66 13.19
N LEU A 335 11.85 -7.84 14.48
CA LEU A 335 12.81 -7.78 15.58
C LEU A 335 13.85 -8.90 15.51
N LEU A 336 13.46 -10.12 15.09
CA LEU A 336 14.40 -11.24 14.94
C LEU A 336 15.55 -10.91 13.98
N LEU A 337 15.25 -10.18 12.90
CA LEU A 337 16.27 -9.74 11.93
C LEU A 337 17.29 -8.78 12.52
N PHE A 338 16.95 -8.05 13.59
CA PHE A 338 17.93 -7.24 14.32
C PHE A 338 18.83 -8.06 15.23
N PHE A 339 18.58 -9.35 15.47
CA PHE A 339 19.44 -10.20 16.31
C PHE A 339 20.38 -11.11 15.51
N ILE A 340 20.04 -11.40 14.26
CA ILE A 340 20.79 -12.35 13.43
C ILE A 340 22.02 -11.65 12.81
N PRO A 341 23.25 -12.15 13.03
CA PRO A 341 24.46 -11.56 12.45
C PRO A 341 24.58 -11.86 10.95
N ALA A 342 25.09 -10.90 10.18
CA ALA A 342 25.47 -11.12 8.78
C ALA A 342 26.91 -11.65 8.68
N LYS A 343 27.23 -12.47 7.67
CA LYS A 343 28.57 -13.08 7.52
C LYS A 343 29.66 -12.06 7.20
N GLY A 344 29.30 -10.91 6.63
CA GLY A 344 30.20 -9.78 6.35
C GLY A 344 30.42 -8.82 7.51
N GLY A 345 29.89 -9.13 8.71
CA GLY A 345 29.85 -8.22 9.85
C GLY A 345 28.55 -7.42 9.92
N GLY A 346 28.19 -6.97 11.12
CA GLY A 346 26.89 -6.36 11.39
C GLY A 346 25.76 -7.37 11.56
N ARG A 347 24.53 -6.95 11.30
CA ARG A 347 23.30 -7.74 11.46
C ARG A 347 22.42 -7.62 10.21
N ILE A 348 21.44 -8.51 10.04
CA ILE A 348 20.54 -8.49 8.88
C ILE A 348 19.82 -7.14 8.75
N LEU A 349 19.33 -6.60 9.87
CA LEU A 349 18.87 -5.22 10.00
C LEU A 349 19.70 -4.44 11.02
N THR A 350 19.86 -3.14 10.76
CA THR A 350 20.54 -2.19 11.65
C THR A 350 19.66 -0.95 11.85
N GLY A 351 19.93 -0.13 12.86
CA GLY A 351 19.12 1.06 13.17
C GLY A 351 18.94 2.04 12.00
N LYS A 352 19.82 2.00 10.99
CA LYS A 352 19.67 2.80 9.75
C LYS A 352 18.39 2.47 8.98
N VAL A 353 17.84 1.26 9.11
CA VAL A 353 16.60 0.86 8.41
C VAL A 353 15.40 1.74 8.79
N PHE A 354 15.38 2.30 10.01
CA PHE A 354 14.30 3.20 10.44
C PHE A 354 14.29 4.52 9.65
N LEU A 355 15.41 4.91 9.05
CA LEU A 355 15.49 6.07 8.15
C LEU A 355 14.90 5.78 6.77
N SER A 356 14.81 4.50 6.39
CA SER A 356 14.24 4.04 5.12
C SER A 356 12.74 3.72 5.22
N LEU A 357 12.14 3.81 6.42
CA LEU A 357 10.70 3.64 6.58
C LEU A 357 9.96 4.83 5.94
N PRO A 358 8.84 4.57 5.24
CA PRO A 358 8.03 5.63 4.65
C PRO A 358 7.16 6.30 5.72
N TRP A 359 7.79 7.11 6.58
CA TRP A 359 7.12 7.84 7.66
C TRP A 359 5.98 8.73 7.18
N ASP A 360 6.05 9.20 5.94
CA ASP A 360 4.98 9.99 5.35
C ASP A 360 3.65 9.21 5.29
N ILE A 361 3.72 7.91 4.96
CA ILE A 361 2.55 7.02 4.90
C ILE A 361 2.08 6.67 6.32
N VAL A 362 3.03 6.45 7.25
CA VAL A 362 2.72 6.17 8.66
C VAL A 362 1.91 7.31 9.29
N LEU A 363 2.35 8.55 9.06
CA LEU A 363 1.64 9.74 9.54
C LEU A 363 0.30 9.94 8.81
N LEU A 364 0.27 9.65 7.50
CA LEU A 364 -0.95 9.72 6.69
C LEU A 364 -2.07 8.83 7.22
N PHE A 365 -1.75 7.57 7.58
CA PHE A 365 -2.70 6.68 8.25
C PHE A 365 -3.28 7.30 9.52
N GLY A 366 -2.41 7.81 10.40
CA GLY A 366 -2.87 8.44 11.64
C GLY A 366 -3.79 9.64 11.40
N GLY A 367 -3.51 10.44 10.37
CA GLY A 367 -4.37 11.57 9.97
C GLY A 367 -5.74 11.14 9.48
N GLY A 368 -5.83 10.12 8.62
CA GLY A 368 -7.11 9.60 8.16
C GLY A 368 -7.90 8.87 9.24
N PHE A 369 -7.24 8.17 10.17
CA PHE A 369 -7.88 7.58 11.34
C PHE A 369 -8.41 8.64 12.30
N ALA A 370 -7.66 9.73 12.48
CA ALA A 370 -8.14 10.91 13.19
C ALA A 370 -9.33 11.53 12.47
N LEU A 371 -9.31 11.64 11.14
CA LEU A 371 -10.44 12.13 10.38
C LEU A 371 -11.71 11.29 10.63
N ALA A 372 -11.63 9.97 10.43
CA ALA A 372 -12.73 9.03 10.70
C ALA A 372 -13.25 9.09 12.15
N SER A 373 -12.35 9.10 13.13
CA SER A 373 -12.75 9.20 14.53
C SER A 373 -13.41 10.54 14.84
N GLY A 374 -12.91 11.64 14.26
CA GLY A 374 -13.53 12.96 14.41
C GLY A 374 -14.93 13.01 13.81
N PHE A 375 -15.12 12.43 12.62
CA PHE A 375 -16.42 12.31 11.97
C PHE A 375 -17.44 11.58 12.84
N LYS A 376 -17.04 10.44 13.40
CA LYS A 376 -17.87 9.63 14.30
C LYS A 376 -18.16 10.34 15.64
N GLU A 377 -17.14 10.82 16.34
CA GLU A 377 -17.26 11.43 17.68
C GLU A 377 -18.06 12.75 17.64
N SER A 378 -17.87 13.56 16.60
CA SER A 378 -18.62 14.81 16.46
C SER A 378 -20.08 14.62 16.04
N GLY A 379 -20.44 13.47 15.48
CA GLY A 379 -21.76 13.21 14.88
C GLY A 379 -21.88 13.68 13.43
N LEU A 380 -20.79 14.13 12.80
CA LEU A 380 -20.78 14.56 11.40
C LEU A 380 -21.21 13.43 10.46
N SER A 381 -20.77 12.19 10.67
CA SER A 381 -21.19 11.05 9.83
C SER A 381 -22.70 10.85 9.87
N SER A 382 -23.31 10.95 11.05
CA SER A 382 -24.76 10.84 11.22
C SER A 382 -25.50 12.01 10.55
N TRP A 383 -24.96 13.22 10.68
CA TRP A 383 -25.52 14.40 10.04
C TRP A 383 -25.51 14.27 8.50
N ILE A 384 -24.38 13.84 7.91
CA ILE A 384 -24.27 13.59 6.47
C ILE A 384 -25.23 12.47 6.06
N GLY A 385 -25.26 11.36 6.80
CA GLY A 385 -26.13 10.22 6.52
C GLY A 385 -27.61 10.59 6.45
N GLN A 386 -28.09 11.43 7.37
CA GLN A 386 -29.48 11.91 7.35
C GLN A 386 -29.81 12.76 6.12
N ARG A 387 -28.82 13.48 5.55
CA ARG A 387 -28.99 14.24 4.31
C ARG A 387 -28.96 13.37 3.06
N LEU A 388 -28.46 12.14 3.18
CA LEU A 388 -28.42 11.13 2.14
C LEU A 388 -29.57 10.11 2.25
N SER A 389 -30.66 10.43 2.95
CA SER A 389 -31.80 9.52 3.13
C SER A 389 -32.41 8.99 1.81
N GLY A 390 -32.28 9.73 0.71
CA GLY A 390 -32.67 9.25 -0.62
C GLY A 390 -31.88 8.04 -1.14
N VAL A 391 -30.66 7.80 -0.60
CA VAL A 391 -29.81 6.65 -0.95
C VAL A 391 -30.38 5.35 -0.40
N GLU A 392 -31.17 5.39 0.69
CA GLU A 392 -31.82 4.20 1.25
C GLU A 392 -32.81 3.54 0.26
N MET A 393 -33.31 4.29 -0.72
CA MET A 393 -34.18 3.77 -1.78
C MET A 393 -33.42 3.01 -2.88
N LEU A 394 -32.09 3.16 -2.96
CA LEU A 394 -31.27 2.49 -3.97
C LEU A 394 -30.95 1.06 -3.54
N HIS A 395 -30.89 0.15 -4.52
CA HIS A 395 -30.44 -1.21 -4.24
C HIS A 395 -28.94 -1.19 -3.84
N PRO A 396 -28.48 -1.98 -2.85
CA PRO A 396 -27.08 -1.96 -2.40
C PRO A 396 -26.06 -2.11 -3.55
N LEU A 397 -26.36 -2.93 -4.56
CA LEU A 397 -25.50 -3.07 -5.75
C LEU A 397 -25.34 -1.77 -6.54
N GLN A 398 -26.37 -0.92 -6.62
CA GLN A 398 -26.30 0.37 -7.30
C GLN A 398 -25.39 1.33 -6.54
N VAL A 399 -25.51 1.35 -5.21
CA VAL A 399 -24.63 2.15 -4.34
C VAL A 399 -23.18 1.70 -4.50
N ILE A 400 -22.92 0.39 -4.44
CA ILE A 400 -21.57 -0.17 -4.64
C ILE A 400 -21.03 0.21 -6.02
N LEU A 401 -21.82 0.07 -7.08
CA LEU A 401 -21.39 0.41 -8.44
C LEU A 401 -21.05 1.90 -8.58
N LEU A 402 -21.92 2.78 -8.07
CA LEU A 402 -21.72 4.22 -8.12
C LEU A 402 -20.47 4.65 -7.36
N VAL A 403 -20.31 4.19 -6.13
CA VAL A 403 -19.14 4.51 -5.29
C VAL A 403 -17.86 3.95 -5.91
N SER A 404 -17.90 2.72 -6.44
CA SER A 404 -16.74 2.10 -7.09
C SER A 404 -16.31 2.88 -8.35
N LEU A 405 -17.27 3.27 -9.19
CA LEU A 405 -16.99 4.07 -10.39
C LEU A 405 -16.44 5.45 -10.02
N ALA A 406 -17.11 6.17 -9.11
CA ALA A 406 -16.67 7.49 -8.67
C ALA A 406 -15.24 7.45 -8.10
N THR A 407 -14.95 6.45 -7.25
CA THR A 407 -13.62 6.27 -6.66
C THR A 407 -12.59 5.95 -7.73
N THR A 408 -12.91 5.05 -8.69
CA THR A 408 -12.01 4.68 -9.79
C THR A 408 -11.60 5.90 -10.61
N PHE A 409 -12.55 6.75 -11.00
CA PHE A 409 -12.23 7.97 -11.76
C PHE A 409 -11.46 8.99 -10.92
N LEU A 410 -11.78 9.11 -9.63
CA LEU A 410 -11.07 10.02 -8.74
C LEU A 410 -9.60 9.61 -8.58
N THR A 411 -9.31 8.31 -8.43
CA THR A 411 -7.94 7.80 -8.28
C THR A 411 -7.06 7.99 -9.52
N GLU A 412 -7.62 8.32 -10.68
CA GLU A 412 -6.82 8.71 -11.85
C GLU A 412 -6.25 10.14 -11.74
N LEU A 413 -6.86 10.98 -10.89
CA LEU A 413 -6.49 12.38 -10.70
C LEU A 413 -5.68 12.61 -9.42
N THR A 414 -5.79 11.71 -8.44
CA THR A 414 -5.28 11.89 -7.07
C THR A 414 -4.55 10.65 -6.58
N SER A 415 -3.69 10.82 -5.56
CA SER A 415 -3.02 9.70 -4.90
C SER A 415 -4.02 8.67 -4.34
N ASN A 416 -3.78 7.38 -4.58
CA ASN A 416 -4.62 6.28 -4.09
C ASN A 416 -4.84 6.35 -2.58
N THR A 417 -3.78 6.60 -1.81
CA THR A 417 -3.86 6.66 -0.35
C THR A 417 -4.61 7.90 0.11
N ALA A 418 -4.33 9.06 -0.47
CA ALA A 418 -5.06 10.30 -0.13
C ALA A 418 -6.57 10.16 -0.42
N THR A 419 -6.91 9.51 -1.54
CA THR A 419 -8.29 9.25 -1.92
C THR A 419 -8.98 8.33 -0.92
N ALA A 420 -8.31 7.25 -0.48
CA ALA A 420 -8.84 6.34 0.52
C ALA A 420 -9.03 7.02 1.88
N GLU A 421 -8.05 7.79 2.37
CA GLU A 421 -8.14 8.50 3.65
C GLU A 421 -9.18 9.62 3.66
N MET A 422 -9.63 10.08 2.48
CA MET A 422 -10.67 11.10 2.37
C MET A 422 -12.07 10.50 2.20
N LEU A 423 -12.21 9.40 1.44
CA LEU A 423 -13.52 8.81 1.11
C LEU A 423 -14.01 7.74 2.08
N LEU A 424 -13.10 7.06 2.79
CA LEU A 424 -13.46 6.01 3.75
C LEU A 424 -14.06 6.55 5.06
N PRO A 425 -13.52 7.64 5.66
CA PRO A 425 -14.16 8.33 6.78
C PRO A 425 -15.58 8.81 6.45
#